data_AF-A0A9J6DDM5-F1
#
_entry.id   AF-A0A9J6DDM5-F1
#
_cell.length_a   1.000
_cell.length_b   1.000
_cell.length_c   1.000
_cell.angle_alpha   90.00
_cell.angle_beta   90.00
_cell.angle_gamma   90.00
#
_symmetry.space_group_name_H-M   'P 1'
#
loop_
_entity.id
_entity.type
_entity.pdbx_description
1 polymer ?
#
loop_
_entity_poly.entity_id
_entity_poly.type
_entity_poly.pdbx_seq_one_letter_code
_entity_poly.pdbx_strand_id
1 'polypeptide(L)'
;MRASLFAGIYLNDAVKAATKEINTYLEVTKMDSRLTHLLEAKHALLTRWKTQRHNHRLRARLALLNKDIESYAKELARQQWDETCTETDGRMRKGSKWSLLKSLFNDQQSKSALILATDRLIKKEITVGVTEKESANNLANTYLPLAKDGDSSEYRYTTRESRHLL
;
A
#
# COMPACT_ATOMS: atom_id res chain seq x y z
N MET A 1 10.28 41.59 -24.50
CA MET A 1 9.63 40.71 -23.50
C MET A 1 8.90 39.53 -24.18
N ARG A 2 9.62 38.59 -24.82
CA ARG A 2 9.01 37.41 -25.50
C ARG A 2 9.73 36.07 -25.25
N ALA A 3 10.85 36.09 -24.51
CA ALA A 3 11.69 34.90 -24.31
C ALA A 3 11.16 33.95 -23.20
N SER A 4 10.44 34.44 -22.18
CA SER A 4 9.94 33.60 -21.08
C SER A 4 8.76 32.71 -21.45
N LEU A 5 7.97 33.10 -22.47
CA LEU A 5 6.81 32.33 -22.94
C LEU A 5 7.24 31.07 -23.72
N PHE A 6 8.33 31.14 -24.48
CA PHE A 6 8.83 29.99 -25.25
C PHE A 6 9.49 28.91 -24.37
N ALA A 7 10.21 29.32 -23.31
CA ALA A 7 10.82 28.38 -22.37
C ALA A 7 9.78 27.56 -21.59
N GLY A 8 8.64 28.18 -21.22
CA GLY A 8 7.55 27.50 -20.52
C GLY A 8 6.83 26.45 -21.38
N ILE A 9 6.78 26.64 -22.70
CA ILE A 9 6.19 25.67 -23.64
C ILE A 9 7.12 24.46 -23.78
N TYR A 10 8.42 24.70 -23.96
CA TYR A 10 9.43 23.64 -24.11
C TYR A 10 9.56 22.75 -22.88
N LEU A 11 9.46 23.32 -21.68
CA LEU A 11 9.52 22.54 -20.43
C LEU A 11 8.31 21.60 -20.31
N ASN A 12 7.11 22.09 -20.62
CA ASN A 12 5.90 21.27 -20.55
C ASN A 12 5.91 20.13 -21.57
N ASP A 13 6.44 20.36 -22.76
CA ASP A 13 6.56 19.30 -23.78
C ASP A 13 7.64 18.27 -23.42
N ALA A 14 8.77 18.70 -22.83
CA ALA A 14 9.78 17.79 -22.31
C ALA A 14 9.26 16.95 -21.13
N VAL A 15 8.47 17.56 -20.24
CA VAL A 15 7.80 16.86 -19.13
C VAL A 15 6.82 15.82 -19.68
N LYS A 16 5.96 16.18 -20.65
CA LYS A 16 5.04 15.22 -21.29
C LYS A 16 5.74 14.06 -21.98
N ALA A 17 6.89 14.30 -22.62
CA ALA A 17 7.68 13.24 -23.26
C ALA A 17 8.34 12.29 -22.24
N ALA A 18 8.70 12.80 -21.06
CA ALA A 18 9.36 12.04 -19.99
C ALA A 18 8.37 11.36 -19.02
N THR A 19 7.15 11.90 -18.87
CA THR A 19 6.14 11.36 -17.94
C THR A 19 5.08 10.59 -18.70
N LYS A 20 5.00 9.28 -18.44
CA LYS A 20 3.88 8.45 -18.90
C LYS A 20 2.75 8.58 -17.89
N GLU A 21 1.60 9.12 -18.30
CA GLU A 21 0.39 9.09 -17.49
C GLU A 21 -0.12 7.65 -17.44
N ILE A 22 0.19 6.95 -16.35
CA ILE A 22 -0.32 5.62 -16.09
C ILE A 22 -1.67 5.79 -15.41
N ASN A 23 -2.73 5.68 -16.19
CA ASN A 23 -4.09 5.70 -15.68
C ASN A 23 -4.39 4.36 -14.99
N THR A 24 -4.04 4.28 -13.71
CA THR A 24 -4.39 3.15 -12.85
C THR A 24 -5.83 3.32 -12.41
N TYR A 25 -6.76 2.99 -13.30
CA TYR A 25 -8.15 2.84 -12.93
C TYR A 25 -8.25 1.65 -11.97
N LEU A 26 -8.25 1.94 -10.67
CA LEU A 26 -8.80 1.01 -9.70
C LEU A 26 -10.30 0.96 -10.00
N GLU A 27 -10.79 -0.17 -10.49
CA GLU A 27 -12.24 -0.44 -10.53
C GLU A 27 -12.74 -0.45 -9.08
N VAL A 28 -13.14 0.72 -8.57
CA VAL A 28 -13.80 0.83 -7.28
C VAL A 28 -15.21 0.31 -7.46
N THR A 29 -15.40 -0.98 -7.15
CA THR A 29 -16.58 -1.78 -7.50
C THR A 29 -17.91 -1.22 -6.99
N LYS A 30 -17.90 -0.34 -5.99
CA LYS A 30 -18.97 0.60 -5.58
C LYS A 30 -18.47 1.34 -4.34
N MET A 31 -18.40 2.67 -4.39
CA MET A 31 -18.21 3.45 -3.16
C MET A 31 -19.52 3.40 -2.37
N ASP A 32 -19.44 3.10 -1.07
CA ASP A 32 -20.62 3.06 -0.22
C ASP A 32 -21.37 4.41 -0.25
N SER A 33 -22.70 4.36 -0.45
CA SER A 33 -23.53 5.56 -0.66
C SER A 33 -23.52 6.48 0.55
N ARG A 34 -23.55 5.90 1.76
CA ARG A 34 -23.50 6.67 3.01
C ARG A 34 -22.13 7.32 3.20
N LEU A 35 -21.03 6.62 2.93
CA LEU A 35 -19.69 7.21 2.98
C LEU A 35 -19.56 8.37 1.99
N THR A 36 -20.12 8.22 0.79
CA THR A 36 -20.15 9.26 -0.24
C THR A 36 -20.82 10.53 0.28
N HIS A 37 -22.02 10.41 0.84
CA HIS A 37 -22.75 11.55 1.41
C HIS A 37 -22.01 12.22 2.57
N LEU A 38 -21.33 11.45 3.43
CA LEU A 38 -20.54 12.03 4.53
C LEU A 38 -19.33 12.82 4.01
N LEU A 39 -18.66 12.32 2.97
CA LEU A 39 -17.53 13.00 2.34
C LEU A 39 -17.98 14.28 1.63
N GLU A 40 -19.10 14.25 0.90
CA GLU A 40 -19.69 15.43 0.28
C GLU A 40 -20.04 16.50 1.32
N ALA A 41 -20.70 16.11 2.41
CA ALA A 41 -21.03 17.01 3.52
C ALA A 41 -19.77 17.62 4.15
N LYS A 42 -18.70 16.82 4.29
CA LYS A 42 -17.40 17.29 4.79
C LYS A 42 -16.78 18.30 3.84
N HIS A 43 -16.78 18.03 2.54
CA HIS A 43 -16.26 18.95 1.54
C HIS A 43 -17.02 20.29 1.56
N ALA A 44 -18.36 20.26 1.60
CA ALA A 44 -19.18 21.47 1.67
C ALA A 44 -18.93 22.30 2.95
N LEU A 45 -18.76 21.65 4.11
CA LEU A 45 -18.42 22.35 5.35
C LEU A 45 -17.00 22.90 5.35
N LEU A 46 -16.06 22.18 4.75
CA LEU A 46 -14.65 22.57 4.67
C LEU A 46 -14.47 23.79 3.77
N THR A 47 -15.14 23.83 2.61
CA THR A 47 -15.13 25.03 1.73
C THR A 47 -15.71 26.25 2.44
N ARG A 48 -16.83 26.07 3.15
CA ARG A 48 -17.44 27.16 3.95
C ARG A 48 -16.58 27.59 5.13
N TRP A 49 -15.92 26.68 5.82
CA TRP A 49 -15.01 27.03 6.91
C TRP A 49 -13.75 27.74 6.40
N LYS A 50 -13.23 27.37 5.23
CA LYS A 50 -12.10 28.06 4.59
C LYS A 50 -12.40 29.53 4.32
N THR A 51 -13.64 29.87 3.92
CA THR A 51 -14.06 31.27 3.75
C THR A 51 -14.39 31.96 5.08
N GLN A 52 -14.74 31.21 6.13
CA GLN A 52 -15.14 31.73 7.44
C GLN A 52 -14.29 31.15 8.59
N ARG A 53 -12.96 31.35 8.55
CA ARG A 53 -12.01 30.67 9.45
C ARG A 53 -12.23 30.96 10.94
N HIS A 54 -12.72 32.14 11.28
CA HIS A 54 -13.01 32.57 12.65
C HIS A 54 -14.28 31.94 13.24
N ASN A 55 -15.08 31.24 12.43
CA ASN A 55 -16.30 30.61 12.92
C ASN A 55 -16.00 29.26 13.59
N HIS A 56 -15.87 29.30 14.92
CA HIS A 56 -15.60 28.11 15.74
C HIS A 56 -16.71 27.05 15.66
N ARG A 57 -17.97 27.43 15.38
CA ARG A 57 -19.09 26.47 15.26
C ARG A 57 -18.92 25.58 14.03
N LEU A 58 -18.45 26.14 12.91
CA LEU A 58 -18.14 25.37 11.71
C LEU A 58 -16.97 24.39 11.95
N ARG A 59 -15.95 24.84 12.68
CA ARG A 59 -14.82 23.98 13.06
C ARG A 59 -15.28 22.82 13.96
N ALA A 60 -16.11 23.09 14.96
CA ALA A 60 -16.66 22.05 15.83
C ALA A 60 -17.52 21.05 15.05
N ARG A 61 -18.37 21.53 14.12
CA ARG A 61 -19.19 20.68 13.26
C ARG A 61 -18.34 19.82 12.31
N LEU A 62 -17.25 20.36 11.78
CA LEU A 62 -16.29 19.61 10.96
C LEU A 62 -15.59 18.52 11.78
N ALA A 63 -15.25 18.79 13.04
CA ALA A 63 -14.65 17.80 13.94
C ALA A 63 -15.63 16.64 14.25
N LEU A 64 -16.91 16.95 14.51
CA LEU A 64 -17.96 15.94 14.67
C LEU A 64 -18.10 15.08 13.42
N LEU A 65 -18.20 15.71 12.25
CA LEU A 65 -18.36 14.98 10.99
C LEU A 65 -17.15 14.10 10.67
N ASN A 66 -15.93 14.55 10.99
CA ASN A 66 -14.74 13.72 10.87
C ASN A 66 -14.80 12.49 11.78
N LYS A 67 -15.30 12.64 13.02
CA LYS A 67 -15.49 11.52 13.94
C LYS A 67 -16.52 10.52 13.40
N ASP A 68 -17.61 11.01 12.84
CA ASP A 68 -18.66 10.16 12.23
C ASP A 68 -18.14 9.40 11.00
N ILE A 69 -17.33 10.06 10.16
CA ILE A 69 -16.65 9.41 9.03
C ILE A 69 -15.69 8.33 9.53
N GLU A 70 -14.91 8.62 10.57
CA GLU A 70 -13.94 7.66 11.12
C GLU A 70 -14.64 6.43 11.72
N SER A 71 -15.70 6.63 12.51
CA SER A 71 -16.48 5.51 13.07
C SER A 71 -17.09 4.66 11.97
N TYR A 72 -17.69 5.30 10.97
CA TYR A 72 -18.34 4.59 9.88
C TYR A 72 -17.33 3.86 8.98
N ALA A 73 -16.19 4.48 8.66
CA ALA A 73 -15.14 3.83 7.89
C ALA A 73 -14.57 2.61 8.62
N LYS A 74 -14.45 2.65 9.95
CA LYS A 74 -14.05 1.50 10.77
C LYS A 74 -15.07 0.37 10.70
N GLU A 75 -16.36 0.69 10.79
CA GLU A 75 -17.44 -0.30 10.66
C GLU A 75 -17.45 -0.93 9.28
N LEU A 76 -17.40 -0.11 8.23
CA LEU A 76 -17.38 -0.56 6.83
C LEU A 76 -16.17 -1.45 6.55
N ALA A 77 -14.98 -1.08 7.02
CA ALA A 77 -13.79 -1.90 6.87
C ALA A 77 -13.96 -3.28 7.52
N ARG A 78 -14.58 -3.35 8.71
CA ARG A 78 -14.86 -4.62 9.38
C ARG A 78 -15.86 -5.47 8.59
N GLN A 79 -16.90 -4.87 8.04
CA GLN A 79 -17.89 -5.56 7.21
C GLN A 79 -17.25 -6.10 5.92
N GLN A 80 -16.46 -5.28 5.22
CA GLN A 80 -15.74 -5.70 4.02
C GLN A 80 -14.77 -6.85 4.31
N TRP A 81 -14.10 -6.81 5.46
CA TRP A 81 -13.24 -7.92 5.90
C TRP A 81 -14.03 -9.19 6.19
N ASP A 82 -15.16 -9.09 6.87
CA ASP A 82 -16.02 -10.23 7.19
C ASP A 82 -16.62 -10.88 5.93
N GLU A 83 -17.07 -10.05 4.98
CA GLU A 83 -17.51 -10.49 3.65
C GLU A 83 -16.39 -11.20 2.89
N THR A 84 -15.19 -10.61 2.87
CA THR A 84 -14.01 -11.20 2.22
C THR A 84 -13.65 -12.54 2.85
N CYS A 85 -13.65 -12.63 4.18
CA CYS A 85 -13.40 -13.87 4.91
C CYS A 85 -14.47 -14.93 4.61
N THR A 86 -15.75 -14.55 4.61
CA THR A 86 -16.89 -15.44 4.33
C THR A 86 -16.87 -15.96 2.90
N GLU A 87 -16.62 -15.09 1.90
CA GLU A 87 -16.48 -15.47 0.50
C GLU A 87 -15.30 -16.42 0.29
N THR A 88 -14.20 -16.15 0.99
CA THR A 88 -12.99 -16.97 0.95
C THR A 88 -13.20 -18.32 1.60
N ASP A 89 -13.98 -18.39 2.68
CA ASP A 89 -14.29 -19.64 3.36
C ASP A 89 -15.26 -20.51 2.55
N GLY A 90 -16.29 -19.92 1.94
CA GLY A 90 -17.20 -20.62 1.02
C GLY A 90 -16.52 -21.18 -0.24
N ARG A 91 -15.36 -20.64 -0.64
CA ARG A 91 -14.56 -21.08 -1.80
C ARG A 91 -13.34 -21.93 -1.42
N MET A 92 -13.46 -22.80 -0.40
CA MET A 92 -12.40 -23.67 0.13
C MET A 92 -11.57 -24.47 -0.91
N ARG A 93 -12.00 -24.60 -2.17
CA ARG A 93 -11.24 -25.28 -3.23
C ARG A 93 -10.46 -24.28 -4.10
N LYS A 94 -9.13 -24.28 -3.91
CA LYS A 94 -8.04 -23.78 -4.78
C LYS A 94 -7.70 -22.27 -4.75
N GLY A 95 -6.38 -22.00 -4.68
CA GLY A 95 -5.68 -20.83 -5.21
C GLY A 95 -5.93 -19.46 -4.54
N SER A 96 -7.19 -19.03 -4.46
CA SER A 96 -7.56 -17.68 -4.08
C SER A 96 -7.24 -17.33 -2.62
N LYS A 97 -7.34 -18.31 -1.70
CA LYS A 97 -6.88 -18.17 -0.29
C LYS A 97 -5.40 -17.76 -0.22
N TRP A 98 -4.57 -18.45 -1.00
CA TRP A 98 -3.14 -18.20 -1.00
C TRP A 98 -2.80 -16.85 -1.62
N SER A 99 -3.57 -16.41 -2.63
CA SER A 99 -3.45 -15.06 -3.20
C SER A 99 -3.80 -13.96 -2.18
N LEU A 100 -4.89 -14.14 -1.42
CA LEU A 100 -5.31 -13.20 -0.37
C LEU A 100 -4.31 -13.17 0.80
N LEU A 101 -3.82 -14.34 1.23
CA LEU A 101 -2.78 -14.41 2.26
C LEU A 101 -1.48 -13.75 1.77
N LYS A 102 -1.07 -14.00 0.51
CA LYS A 102 0.10 -13.33 -0.09
C LYS A 102 -0.05 -11.82 -0.15
N SER A 103 -1.23 -11.30 -0.51
CA SER A 103 -1.47 -9.85 -0.52
C SER A 103 -1.43 -9.25 0.89
N LEU A 104 -1.91 -9.98 1.91
CA LEU A 104 -1.79 -9.62 3.32
C LEU A 104 -0.35 -9.64 3.84
N PHE A 105 0.47 -10.59 3.39
CA PHE A 105 1.90 -10.68 3.73
C PHE A 105 2.77 -9.66 2.97
N ASN A 106 2.17 -8.77 2.18
CA ASN A 106 2.85 -7.73 1.42
C ASN A 106 3.85 -8.28 0.38
N ASP A 107 3.51 -9.35 -0.33
CA ASP A 107 4.22 -9.80 -1.54
C ASP A 107 3.90 -8.89 -2.77
N GLN A 108 3.59 -7.62 -2.51
CA GLN A 108 3.32 -6.59 -3.53
C GLN A 108 4.59 -6.03 -4.16
N GLN A 109 5.78 -6.44 -3.71
CA GLN A 109 6.96 -6.23 -4.54
C GLN A 109 6.90 -7.26 -5.66
N SER A 110 6.48 -6.80 -6.85
CA SER A 110 6.64 -7.60 -8.05
C SER A 110 8.07 -8.12 -8.09
N LYS A 111 8.27 -9.36 -8.56
CA LYS A 111 9.61 -9.92 -8.76
C LYS A 111 10.53 -8.92 -9.49
N SER A 112 9.98 -8.13 -10.41
CA SER A 112 10.68 -7.04 -11.09
C SER A 112 11.08 -5.87 -10.19
N ALA A 113 10.26 -5.44 -9.24
CA ALA A 113 10.61 -4.40 -8.27
C ALA A 113 11.73 -4.86 -7.33
N LEU A 114 11.69 -6.13 -6.91
CA LEU A 114 12.77 -6.76 -6.15
C LEU A 114 14.08 -6.79 -6.94
N ILE A 115 14.03 -7.26 -8.20
CA ILE A 115 15.21 -7.30 -9.09
C ILE A 115 15.81 -5.89 -9.28
N LEU A 116 14.96 -4.88 -9.48
CA LEU A 116 15.44 -3.50 -9.64
C LEU A 116 16.06 -2.94 -8.34
N ALA A 117 15.51 -3.31 -7.18
CA ALA A 117 16.08 -2.92 -5.89
C ALA A 117 17.44 -3.61 -5.65
N THR A 118 17.56 -4.90 -5.96
CA THR A 118 18.82 -5.65 -5.86
C THR A 118 19.87 -5.10 -6.82
N ASP A 119 19.50 -4.80 -8.07
CA ASP A 119 20.41 -4.23 -9.07
C ASP A 119 20.93 -2.84 -8.64
N ARG A 120 20.09 -2.03 -8.00
CA ARG A 120 20.49 -0.72 -7.45
C ARG A 120 21.48 -0.88 -6.30
N LEU A 121 21.28 -1.86 -5.43
CA LEU A 121 22.20 -2.16 -4.33
C LEU A 121 23.55 -2.64 -4.87
N ILE A 122 23.55 -3.59 -5.80
CA ILE A 122 24.77 -4.10 -6.45
C ILE A 122 25.54 -2.96 -7.13
N LYS A 123 24.86 -2.11 -7.91
CA LYS A 123 25.50 -0.96 -8.57
C LYS A 123 26.09 0.04 -7.59
N LYS A 124 25.41 0.30 -6.47
CA LYS A 124 25.91 1.20 -5.41
C LYS A 124 27.19 0.65 -4.76
N GLU A 125 27.28 -0.67 -4.58
CA GLU A 125 28.49 -1.29 -4.04
C GLU A 125 29.64 -1.32 -5.05
N ILE A 126 29.34 -1.55 -6.34
CA ILE A 126 30.34 -1.47 -7.42
C ILE A 126 30.92 -0.06 -7.55
N THR A 127 30.13 1.00 -7.37
CA THR A 127 30.64 2.39 -7.40
C THR A 127 31.58 2.73 -6.24
N VAL A 128 31.54 1.95 -5.15
CA VAL A 128 32.45 2.09 -4.00
C VAL A 128 33.76 1.31 -4.23
N GLY A 129 33.89 0.62 -5.38
CA GLY A 129 35.12 -0.07 -5.79
C GLY A 129 35.18 -1.54 -5.36
N VAL A 130 34.07 -2.11 -4.87
CA VAL A 130 33.98 -3.53 -4.52
C VAL A 130 33.68 -4.35 -5.77
N THR A 131 34.38 -5.48 -5.94
CA THR A 131 34.17 -6.35 -7.10
C THR A 131 32.82 -7.07 -6.98
N GLU A 132 32.08 -7.24 -8.08
CA GLU A 132 30.73 -7.84 -8.09
C GLU A 132 30.64 -9.19 -7.33
N LYS A 133 31.70 -10.01 -7.39
CA LYS A 133 31.81 -11.29 -6.66
C LYS A 133 31.90 -11.11 -5.15
N GLU A 134 32.56 -10.06 -4.67
CA GLU A 134 32.71 -9.76 -3.25
C GLU A 134 31.40 -9.21 -2.66
N SER A 135 30.70 -8.36 -3.44
CA SER A 135 29.35 -7.90 -3.11
C SER A 135 28.34 -9.05 -3.00
N ALA A 136 28.34 -9.98 -3.97
CA ALA A 136 27.45 -11.14 -3.92
C ALA A 136 27.69 -12.01 -2.68
N ASN A 137 28.95 -12.22 -2.29
CA ASN A 137 29.31 -12.97 -1.08
C ASN A 137 28.90 -12.23 0.21
N ASN A 138 29.07 -10.91 0.26
CA ASN A 138 28.67 -10.10 1.41
C ASN A 138 27.14 -10.09 1.60
N LEU A 139 26.39 -9.95 0.50
CA LEU A 139 24.92 -10.03 0.53
C LEU A 139 24.45 -11.43 0.93
N ALA A 140 25.09 -12.48 0.39
CA ALA A 140 24.79 -13.86 0.78
C ALA A 140 25.00 -14.07 2.28
N ASN A 141 26.14 -13.66 2.83
CA ASN A 141 26.43 -13.81 4.27
C ASN A 141 25.50 -12.98 5.17
N THR A 142 24.98 -11.85 4.68
CA THR A 142 24.14 -10.94 5.48
C THR A 142 22.68 -11.38 5.52
N TYR A 143 22.13 -11.85 4.38
CA TYR A 143 20.69 -12.07 4.23
C TYR A 143 20.28 -13.53 4.06
N LEU A 144 21.19 -14.39 3.63
CA LEU A 144 20.97 -15.82 3.60
C LEU A 144 21.75 -16.39 4.79
N PRO A 145 21.10 -16.69 5.93
CA PRO A 145 21.72 -17.54 6.92
C PRO A 145 21.88 -18.91 6.27
N LEU A 146 22.98 -19.09 5.54
CA LEU A 146 23.52 -20.39 5.22
C LEU A 146 23.75 -21.01 6.58
N ALA A 147 22.82 -21.89 6.98
CA ALA A 147 22.94 -22.66 8.18
C ALA A 147 24.37 -23.20 8.20
N LYS A 148 25.18 -22.73 9.15
CA LYS A 148 26.40 -23.46 9.48
C LYS A 148 25.93 -24.87 9.78
N ASP A 149 26.47 -25.85 9.05
CA ASP A 149 26.14 -27.26 9.20
C ASP A 149 26.09 -27.62 10.70
N GLY A 150 24.88 -27.71 11.26
CA GLY A 150 24.71 -27.95 12.70
C GLY A 150 23.43 -27.44 13.36
N ASP A 151 22.80 -26.36 12.91
CA ASP A 151 21.65 -25.78 13.63
C ASP A 151 20.32 -26.00 12.91
N SER A 152 19.94 -27.28 12.79
CA SER A 152 18.57 -27.69 12.46
C SER A 152 17.69 -27.45 13.68
N SER A 153 17.38 -26.19 14.02
CA SER A 153 16.35 -25.90 15.00
C SER A 153 15.00 -26.33 14.41
N GLU A 154 14.58 -27.52 14.80
CA GLU A 154 13.27 -28.12 14.58
C GLU A 154 12.18 -27.09 14.88
N TYR A 155 11.62 -26.45 13.84
CA TYR A 155 10.42 -25.64 14.01
C TYR A 155 9.25 -26.58 14.30
N ARG A 156 9.08 -26.92 15.59
CA ARG A 156 7.86 -27.52 16.11
C ARG A 156 6.74 -26.49 15.94
N TYR A 157 5.96 -26.63 14.87
CA TYR A 157 4.60 -26.12 14.90
C TYR A 157 3.89 -26.85 16.03
N THR A 158 3.68 -26.20 17.17
CA THR A 158 2.70 -26.65 18.13
C THR A 158 1.34 -26.48 17.44
N THR A 159 0.87 -27.52 16.78
CA THR A 159 -0.52 -27.66 16.39
C THR A 159 -1.31 -27.53 17.68
N ARG A 160 -1.93 -26.36 17.89
CA ARG A 160 -2.86 -26.15 19.00
C ARG A 160 -4.02 -27.11 18.74
N GLU A 161 -3.99 -28.24 19.44
CA GLU A 161 -5.00 -29.28 19.38
C GLU A 161 -6.39 -28.67 19.40
N SER A 162 -7.16 -29.10 18.42
CA SER A 162 -8.59 -28.95 18.30
C SER A 162 -9.28 -29.23 19.64
N ARG A 163 -9.73 -28.19 20.33
CA ARG A 163 -10.83 -28.34 21.30
C ARG A 163 -12.13 -28.45 20.52
N HIS A 164 -12.36 -29.64 19.95
CA HIS A 164 -13.69 -30.24 19.98
C HIS A 164 -13.91 -30.88 21.36
N LEU A 165 -15.17 -31.11 21.72
CA LEU A 165 -15.77 -31.44 23.02
C LEU A 165 -16.23 -30.15 23.75
N LEU A 166 -17.50 -29.76 23.77
CA LEU A 166 -18.79 -30.44 23.59
C LEU A 166 -19.79 -29.48 22.94
#